data_AF-A0A1I5C8M3-F1
#
_entry.id   AF-A0A1I5C8M3-F1
#
_cell.length_a   1.000
_cell.length_b   1.000
_cell.length_c   1.000
_cell.angle_alpha   90.00
_cell.angle_beta   90.00
_cell.angle_gamma   90.00
#
_symmetry.space_group_name_H-M   'P 1'
#
loop_
_entity.id
_entity.type
_entity.pdbx_description
1 polymer ?
#
loop_
_entity_poly.entity_id
_entity_poly.type
_entity_poly.pdbx_seq_one_letter_code
_entity_poly.pdbx_strand_id
1 'polypeptide(L)'
;MPMSSSGLKWIPKALLASVLLMVSACASDIMKNYVGQPVESVVLDYGPPTTIVELGRGERAYQWRKISTNVVSGTSSGEVHNTKHGTEYEVTETPGSVERQECFYTFYARASGGRWFVTNFRKPKLECE
;
A
#
# COMPACT_ATOMS: atom_id res chain seq x y z
N MET A 1 12.09 16.09 -63.18
CA MET A 1 11.54 14.75 -62.87
C MET A 1 11.92 14.39 -61.44
N PRO A 2 11.07 13.64 -60.72
CA PRO A 2 10.70 13.90 -59.33
C PRO A 2 11.49 13.08 -58.29
N MET A 3 11.01 13.14 -57.04
CA MET A 3 11.34 12.34 -55.84
C MET A 3 12.49 12.89 -54.98
N SER A 4 12.39 12.92 -53.66
CA SER A 4 11.28 12.66 -52.74
C SER A 4 11.71 13.14 -51.34
N SER A 5 10.71 13.58 -50.60
CA SER A 5 10.62 13.79 -49.15
C SER A 5 11.54 12.88 -48.29
N SER A 6 11.97 13.27 -47.09
CA SER A 6 11.07 13.66 -46.01
C SER A 6 11.87 14.17 -44.81
N GLY A 7 11.31 15.20 -44.17
CA GLY A 7 11.97 16.04 -43.19
C GLY A 7 12.31 15.38 -41.86
N LEU A 8 13.49 15.77 -41.37
CA LEU A 8 13.95 15.63 -40.00
C LEU A 8 13.04 16.43 -39.07
N LYS A 9 11.98 15.80 -38.55
CA LYS A 9 11.10 16.42 -37.56
C LYS A 9 11.77 16.38 -36.19
N TRP A 10 12.11 17.57 -35.72
CA TRP A 10 12.44 17.92 -34.34
C TRP A 10 11.64 17.08 -33.34
N ILE A 11 12.34 16.28 -32.53
CA ILE A 11 11.79 15.59 -31.38
C ILE A 11 11.76 16.62 -30.24
N PRO A 12 10.57 17.08 -29.77
CA PRO A 12 10.52 17.93 -28.60
C PRO A 12 10.86 17.09 -27.37
N LYS A 13 11.83 17.55 -26.56
CA LYS A 13 12.28 16.94 -25.30
C LYS A 13 11.19 16.76 -24.23
N ALA A 14 9.94 17.10 -24.53
CA ALA A 14 8.81 17.10 -23.60
C ALA A 14 8.12 15.72 -23.42
N LEU A 15 8.49 14.70 -24.20
CA LEU A 15 7.85 13.38 -24.15
C LEU A 15 8.46 12.39 -23.14
N LEU A 16 9.57 12.73 -22.46
CA LEU A 16 10.20 11.84 -21.48
C LEU A 16 9.72 12.01 -20.03
N ALA A 17 8.83 12.96 -19.74
CA ALA A 17 8.46 13.31 -18.35
C ALA A 17 7.19 12.64 -17.80
N SER A 18 6.53 11.74 -18.54
CA SER A 18 5.18 11.23 -18.16
C SER A 18 5.14 9.78 -17.65
N VAL A 19 6.28 9.12 -17.41
CA VAL A 19 6.31 7.72 -16.90
C VAL A 19 6.99 7.65 -15.53
N LEU A 20 6.50 8.45 -14.58
CA LEU A 20 6.85 8.32 -13.16
C LEU A 20 5.61 8.54 -12.28
N LEU A 21 4.46 8.04 -12.71
CA LEU A 21 3.35 7.73 -11.79
C LEU A 21 3.67 6.38 -11.16
N MET A 22 4.50 6.41 -10.11
CA MET A 22 4.69 5.24 -9.25
C MET A 22 3.33 4.81 -8.75
N VAL A 23 2.89 3.62 -9.17
CA VAL A 23 1.72 2.95 -8.62
C VAL A 23 2.06 2.63 -7.16
N SER A 24 1.60 3.45 -6.23
CA SER A 24 1.41 3.01 -4.85
C SER A 24 0.34 1.93 -4.91
N ALA A 25 0.75 0.66 -4.98
CA ALA A 25 -0.18 -0.45 -4.94
C ALA A 25 -0.77 -0.49 -3.52
N CYS A 26 -1.96 0.10 -3.37
CA CYS A 26 -2.69 0.00 -2.12
C CYS A 26 -2.87 -1.49 -1.79
N ALA A 27 -2.77 -1.86 -0.51
CA ALA A 27 -2.88 -3.28 -0.13
C ALA A 27 -4.20 -3.93 -0.63
N SER A 28 -5.25 -3.12 -0.82
CA SER A 28 -6.53 -3.50 -1.40
C SER A 28 -6.44 -3.92 -2.89
N ASP A 29 -5.57 -3.30 -3.69
CA ASP A 29 -5.33 -3.68 -5.09
C ASP A 29 -4.63 -5.04 -5.19
N ILE A 30 -3.70 -5.32 -4.28
CA ILE A 30 -3.02 -6.62 -4.23
C ILE A 30 -4.02 -7.74 -3.93
N MET A 31 -4.91 -7.55 -2.95
CA MET A 31 -5.94 -8.55 -2.61
C MET A 31 -6.86 -8.85 -3.79
N LYS A 32 -7.20 -7.83 -4.59
CA LYS A 32 -8.08 -7.99 -5.75
C LYS A 32 -7.51 -8.95 -6.79
N ASN A 33 -6.19 -8.99 -6.96
CA ASN A 33 -5.53 -9.88 -7.94
C ASN A 33 -5.68 -11.37 -7.62
N TYR A 34 -5.98 -11.72 -6.36
CA TYR A 34 -6.21 -13.10 -5.96
C TYR A 34 -7.64 -13.58 -6.21
N VAL A 35 -8.59 -12.68 -6.50
CA VAL A 35 -9.97 -13.08 -6.79
C VAL A 35 -10.02 -13.94 -8.06
N GLY A 36 -10.65 -15.11 -7.95
CA GLY A 36 -10.70 -16.13 -9.00
C GLY A 36 -9.54 -17.12 -8.96
N GLN A 37 -8.49 -16.87 -8.17
CA GLN A 37 -7.38 -17.79 -7.98
C GLN A 37 -7.67 -18.79 -6.86
N PRO A 38 -6.99 -19.96 -6.86
CA PRO A 38 -7.00 -20.85 -5.71
C PRO A 38 -6.45 -20.14 -4.46
N VAL A 39 -7.00 -20.43 -3.28
CA VAL A 39 -6.48 -19.91 -2.01
C VAL A 39 -5.00 -20.29 -1.79
N GLU A 40 -4.58 -21.40 -2.39
CA GLU A 40 -3.18 -21.84 -2.37
C GLU A 40 -2.22 -20.78 -2.93
N SER A 41 -2.61 -19.93 -3.89
CA SER A 41 -1.72 -18.86 -4.38
C SER A 41 -1.43 -17.82 -3.29
N VAL A 42 -2.46 -17.41 -2.54
CA VAL A 42 -2.30 -16.51 -1.38
C VAL A 42 -1.41 -17.15 -0.30
N VAL A 43 -1.60 -18.45 -0.06
CA VAL A 43 -0.79 -19.19 0.93
C VAL A 43 0.66 -19.33 0.50
N LEU A 44 0.93 -19.48 -0.80
CA LEU A 44 2.30 -19.53 -1.33
C LEU A 44 3.02 -18.19 -1.17
N ASP A 45 2.31 -17.07 -1.35
CA ASP A 45 2.89 -15.74 -1.26
C ASP A 45 3.05 -15.24 0.19
N TYR A 46 2.07 -15.50 1.05
CA TYR A 46 2.00 -14.94 2.41
C TYR A 46 2.14 -15.97 3.53
N GLY A 47 2.27 -17.24 3.19
CA GLY A 47 2.29 -18.33 4.16
C GLY A 47 0.88 -18.69 4.68
N PRO A 48 0.81 -19.58 5.69
CA PRO A 48 -0.45 -20.10 6.18
C PRO A 48 -1.31 -18.98 6.81
N PRO A 49 -2.64 -19.06 6.65
CA PRO A 49 -3.57 -18.12 7.28
C PRO A 49 -3.46 -18.22 8.81
N THR A 50 -3.59 -17.08 9.49
CA THR A 50 -3.64 -17.01 10.95
C THR A 50 -4.94 -17.63 11.48
N THR A 51 -6.04 -17.48 10.74
CA THR A 51 -7.33 -18.02 11.15
C THR A 51 -8.14 -18.41 9.92
N ILE A 52 -8.83 -19.56 10.02
CA ILE A 52 -9.78 -20.04 9.02
C ILE A 52 -11.14 -20.11 9.71
N VAL A 53 -12.15 -19.46 9.12
CA VAL A 53 -13.52 -19.42 9.65
C VAL A 53 -14.43 -20.05 8.61
N GLU A 54 -15.20 -21.07 9.00
CA GLU A 54 -16.22 -21.65 8.13
C GLU A 54 -17.48 -20.79 8.18
N LEU A 55 -17.93 -20.29 7.02
CA LEU A 55 -19.11 -19.43 6.91
C LEU A 55 -20.39 -20.22 6.63
N GLY A 56 -20.25 -21.53 6.37
CA GLY A 56 -21.34 -22.41 5.93
C GLY A 56 -21.54 -22.37 4.41
N ARG A 57 -22.38 -23.27 3.89
CA ARG A 57 -22.71 -23.40 2.44
C ARG A 57 -21.48 -23.57 1.52
N GLY A 58 -20.41 -24.20 2.02
CA GLY A 58 -19.18 -24.38 1.26
C GLY A 58 -18.37 -23.10 1.06
N GLU A 59 -18.55 -22.11 1.94
CA GLU A 59 -17.74 -20.90 2.01
C GLU A 59 -16.85 -20.89 3.26
N ARG A 60 -15.64 -20.35 3.11
CA ARG A 60 -14.66 -20.15 4.17
C ARG A 60 -14.04 -18.76 4.07
N ALA A 61 -13.75 -18.15 5.21
CA ALA A 61 -12.93 -16.96 5.31
C ALA A 61 -11.54 -17.32 5.83
N TYR A 62 -10.52 -16.83 5.13
CA TYR A 62 -9.12 -16.99 5.47
C TYR A 62 -8.59 -15.63 5.90
N GLN A 63 -8.02 -15.55 7.10
CA GLN A 63 -7.54 -14.30 7.70
C GLN A 63 -6.03 -14.37 7.96
N TRP A 64 -5.33 -13.33 7.50
CA TRP A 64 -3.93 -13.09 7.82
C TRP A 64 -3.82 -11.86 8.71
N ARG A 65 -3.07 -11.98 9.81
CA ARG A 65 -2.72 -10.87 10.69
C ARG A 65 -1.35 -10.34 10.30
N LYS A 66 -1.26 -9.05 9.98
CA LYS A 66 0.00 -8.32 9.76
C LYS A 66 0.11 -7.21 10.80
N ILE A 67 1.27 -7.11 11.47
CA ILE A 67 1.54 -6.04 12.41
C ILE A 67 2.27 -4.93 11.63
N SER A 68 1.64 -3.77 11.48
CA SER A 68 2.26 -2.57 10.94
C SER A 68 2.83 -1.74 12.09
N THR A 69 4.09 -1.28 11.98
CA THR A 69 4.70 -0.38 12.96
C THR A 69 4.99 0.94 12.25
N ASN A 70 4.26 1.99 12.61
CA ASN A 70 4.51 3.34 12.13
C ASN A 70 5.39 4.07 13.15
N VAL A 71 6.52 4.60 12.69
CA VAL A 71 7.43 5.40 13.51
C VAL A 71 7.28 6.84 13.07
N VAL A 72 6.71 7.67 13.94
CA VAL A 72 6.64 9.12 13.75
C VAL A 72 7.88 9.71 14.41
N SER A 73 8.79 10.25 13.61
CA SER A 73 9.96 10.96 14.12
C SER A 73 9.55 12.24 14.83
N GLY A 74 10.13 12.47 16.01
CA GLY A 74 9.96 13.75 16.70
C GLY A 74 10.61 14.89 15.93
N THR A 75 10.09 16.11 16.07
CA THR A 75 10.63 17.31 15.44
C THR A 75 10.97 18.34 16.51
N SER A 76 12.14 18.97 16.39
CA SER A 76 12.52 20.12 17.22
C SER A 76 12.56 21.37 16.35
N SER A 77 11.76 22.39 16.66
CA SER A 77 11.80 23.70 16.01
C SER A 77 12.28 24.75 17.01
N GLY A 78 13.35 25.48 16.66
CA GLY A 78 13.86 26.59 17.45
C GLY A 78 13.56 27.93 16.78
N GLU A 79 13.01 28.89 17.52
CA GLU A 79 12.77 30.25 17.08
C GLU A 79 13.65 31.22 17.88
N VAL A 80 14.35 32.11 17.17
CA VAL A 80 15.25 33.11 17.77
C VAL A 80 14.50 34.42 17.91
N HIS A 81 14.26 34.87 19.14
CA HIS A 81 13.56 36.12 19.42
C HIS A 81 14.54 37.19 19.90
N ASN A 82 14.66 38.31 19.16
CA ASN A 82 15.51 39.42 19.58
C ASN A 82 14.71 40.39 20.45
N THR A 83 15.09 40.51 21.72
CA THR A 83 14.48 41.46 22.67
C THR A 83 15.41 42.66 22.89
N LYS A 84 14.88 43.75 23.48
CA LYS A 84 15.69 44.94 23.81
C LYS A 84 16.84 44.67 24.79
N HIS A 85 16.89 43.50 25.44
CA HIS A 85 17.92 43.10 26.41
C HIS A 85 18.84 41.97 25.92
N GLY A 86 18.70 41.52 24.67
CA GLY A 86 19.52 40.45 24.08
C GLY A 86 18.72 39.49 23.22
N THR A 87 19.38 38.42 22.75
CA THR A 87 18.78 37.37 21.92
C THR A 87 18.30 36.21 22.79
N GLU A 88 17.02 35.84 22.68
CA GLU A 88 16.40 34.69 23.34
C GLU A 88 16.19 33.56 22.32
N TYR A 89 16.45 32.31 22.71
CA TYR A 89 16.29 31.13 21.85
C TYR A 89 15.22 30.22 22.45
N GLU A 90 14.09 30.09 21.77
CA GLU A 90 12.95 29.28 22.20
C GLU A 90 12.92 28.00 21.38
N VAL A 91 13.05 26.84 22.04
CA VAL A 91 13.01 25.52 21.38
C VAL A 91 11.73 24.80 21.74
N THR A 92 10.94 24.46 20.72
CA THR A 92 9.78 23.57 20.84
C THR A 92 10.16 22.18 20.33
N GLU A 93 10.12 21.19 21.22
CA GLU A 93 10.37 19.78 20.89
C GLU A 93 9.05 18.99 20.88
N THR A 94 8.74 18.34 19.76
CA THR A 94 7.65 17.36 19.64
C THR A 94 8.24 15.96 19.71
N PRO A 95 7.92 15.15 20.74
CA PRO A 95 8.49 13.81 20.89
C PRO A 95 7.99 12.88 19.77
N GLY A 96 8.87 11.97 19.32
CA GLY A 96 8.49 10.91 18.39
C GLY A 96 7.63 9.84 19.05
N SER A 97 6.73 9.22 18.28
CA SER A 97 5.84 8.16 18.75
C SER A 97 5.97 6.91 17.87
N VAL A 98 5.91 5.74 18.50
CA VAL A 98 5.89 4.45 17.80
C VAL A 98 4.49 3.87 17.94
N GLU A 99 3.73 3.87 16.84
CA GLU A 99 2.39 3.30 16.82
C GLU A 99 2.43 1.90 16.20
N ARG A 100 1.94 0.91 16.95
CA ARG A 100 1.82 -0.47 16.48
C ARG A 100 0.36 -0.78 16.20
N GLN A 101 0.05 -1.11 14.95
CA GLN A 101 -1.31 -1.38 14.48
C GLN A 101 -1.42 -2.78 13.89
N GLU A 102 -2.57 -3.42 14.09
CA GLU A 102 -2.85 -4.76 13.56
C GLU A 102 -3.76 -4.68 12.33
N CYS A 103 -3.24 -5.13 11.19
CA CYS A 103 -3.95 -5.20 9.92
C CYS A 103 -4.45 -6.64 9.69
N PHE A 104 -5.74 -6.78 9.44
CA PHE A 104 -6.36 -8.06 9.11
C PHE A 104 -6.74 -8.11 7.63
N TYR A 105 -6.09 -9.01 6.89
CA TYR A 105 -6.37 -9.29 5.50
C TYR A 105 -7.27 -10.51 5.43
N THR A 106 -8.53 -10.32 5.00
CA THR A 106 -9.51 -11.41 4.94
C THR A 106 -9.86 -11.73 3.50
N PHE A 107 -9.71 -12.98 3.10
CA PHE A 107 -10.18 -13.52 1.83
C PHE A 107 -11.34 -14.47 2.05
N TYR A 108 -12.39 -14.32 1.25
CA TYR A 108 -13.49 -15.26 1.17
C TYR A 108 -13.22 -16.21 0.03
N ALA A 109 -13.39 -17.51 0.29
CA ALA A 109 -13.25 -18.54 -0.72
C ALA A 109 -14.43 -19.50 -0.69
N ARG A 110 -14.75 -20.04 -1.87
CA ARG A 110 -15.79 -21.06 -2.06
C ARG A 110 -15.17 -22.35 -2.56
N ALA A 111 -15.68 -23.46 -2.07
CA ALA A 111 -15.29 -24.78 -2.56
C ALA A 111 -15.82 -25.00 -3.98
N SER A 112 -14.92 -25.38 -4.89
CA SER A 112 -15.24 -25.78 -6.27
C SER A 112 -14.26 -26.87 -6.71
N GLY A 113 -14.77 -28.02 -7.15
CA GLY A 113 -13.94 -29.12 -7.65
C GLY A 113 -12.91 -29.66 -6.65
N GLY A 114 -13.21 -29.63 -5.34
CA GLY A 114 -12.29 -30.07 -4.29
C GLY A 114 -11.21 -29.06 -3.89
N ARG A 115 -11.20 -27.86 -4.49
CA ARG A 115 -10.29 -26.75 -4.17
C ARG A 115 -11.05 -25.54 -3.67
N TRP A 116 -10.36 -24.65 -2.98
CA TRP A 116 -10.95 -23.40 -2.49
C TRP A 116 -10.50 -22.25 -3.39
N PHE A 117 -11.45 -21.55 -4.00
CA PHE A 117 -11.18 -20.41 -4.86
C PHE A 117 -11.61 -19.12 -4.19
N VAL A 118 -10.73 -18.13 -4.19
CA VAL A 118 -11.02 -16.81 -3.64
C VAL A 118 -12.13 -16.17 -4.47
N THR A 119 -13.24 -15.84 -3.83
CA THR A 119 -14.41 -15.20 -4.47
C THR A 119 -14.47 -13.73 -4.16
N ASN A 120 -14.02 -13.32 -2.97
CA ASN A 120 -14.08 -11.94 -2.52
C ASN A 120 -13.03 -11.69 -1.43
N PHE A 121 -12.87 -10.45 -1.01
CA PHE A 121 -12.01 -10.06 0.09
C PHE A 121 -12.66 -8.95 0.92
N ARG A 122 -12.23 -8.81 2.17
CA ARG A 122 -12.60 -7.67 3.01
C ARG A 122 -11.52 -6.61 2.90
N LYS A 123 -11.91 -5.37 2.55
CA LYS A 123 -10.97 -4.25 2.48
C LYS A 123 -10.30 -4.05 3.85
N PRO A 124 -8.96 -3.95 3.91
CA PRO A 124 -8.24 -3.61 5.14
C PRO A 124 -8.66 -2.24 5.68
N LYS A 125 -8.30 -1.93 6.93
CA LYS A 125 -8.43 -0.56 7.46
C LYS A 125 -7.59 0.38 6.59
N LEU A 126 -8.02 1.65 6.47
CA LEU A 126 -7.35 2.66 5.64
C LEU A 126 -5.88 2.89 6.02
N GLU A 127 -5.56 2.71 7.31
CA GLU A 127 -4.21 2.80 7.86
C GLU A 127 -3.28 1.65 7.39
N CYS A 128 -3.84 0.67 6.67
CA CYS A 128 -3.17 -0.49 6.12
C CYS A 128 -3.18 -0.50 4.57
N GLU A 129 -3.59 0.60 3.92
CA GLU A 129 -3.53 0.77 2.46
C GLU A 129 -2.12 1.10 1.97
#